data_AF-A0A932B2P1-F1
#
_entry.id   AF-A0A932B2P1-F1
#
_cell.length_a   1.000
_cell.length_b   1.000
_cell.length_c   1.000
_cell.angle_alpha   90.00
_cell.angle_beta   90.00
_cell.angle_gamma   90.00
#
_symmetry.space_group_name_H-M   'P 1'
#
loop_
_entity.id
_entity.type
_entity.pdbx_description
1 polymer ?
#
loop_
_entity_poly.entity_id
_entity_poly.type
_entity_poly.pdbx_seq_one_letter_code
_entity_poly.pdbx_strand_id
1 'polypeptide(L)'
;MAGAHAAPAFPNQETVCSFNAAREQQRAASAQNFGMPTVSQMLVNGALVWTAGAANAAPVFKPGDTVTLKGSGFGQGTDIDFSKIMIGNARVLETDLVMYEQKLDLISTANYETGVVRSSWPKDVLAWSDTQVQFRVPPHASKGPLKLQVQKRTGYNNSLIKSGPHNVIDAQVYRVPAPANPNCDVVSTLSEETKAITPIDVAVSNPSFAAMVTLGRQMFWSYDYNLGLSHKFKNLDWDKILGYKTTDPYTRAAADPLTLFGAYKINSSEVPAEAYTDVYFKPYPQLNPTPGLLAIGPQLTEGNTSSTGWVGYRKAESNHPLLGKGAWAGFNCASCHGYRISYSKGAGTVTKVFPGLPNPGWSMKWAVLGDKTGATTATFSYITGTEPGPSWMSGSKNVDKTALIYHMPAGAAEAT
;
A
#
# COMPACT_ATOMS: atom_id res chain seq x y z
N MET A 1 1.61 21.07 31.37
CA MET A 1 1.68 19.75 30.71
C MET A 1 0.42 19.61 29.86
N ALA A 2 0.53 19.80 28.54
CA ALA A 2 -0.56 19.40 27.65
C ALA A 2 -0.57 17.87 27.63
N GLY A 3 -1.71 17.26 27.96
CA GLY A 3 -1.83 15.82 28.14
C GLY A 3 -1.35 15.07 26.90
N ALA A 4 -0.51 14.05 27.10
CA ALA A 4 -0.27 13.05 26.08
C ALA A 4 -1.63 12.42 25.74
N HIS A 5 -2.15 12.70 24.55
CA HIS A 5 -3.38 12.10 24.08
C HIS A 5 -3.08 10.66 23.68
N ALA A 6 -3.65 9.72 24.44
CA ALA A 6 -3.62 8.31 24.07
C ALA A 6 -4.22 8.13 22.67
N ALA A 7 -3.69 7.17 21.90
CA ALA A 7 -4.29 6.76 20.64
C ALA A 7 -5.78 6.45 20.87
N PRO A 8 -6.71 7.04 20.08
CA PRO A 8 -8.12 6.79 20.30
C PRO A 8 -8.50 5.36 19.88
N ALA A 9 -9.65 4.87 20.35
CA ALA A 9 -10.16 3.58 19.94
C ALA A 9 -10.49 3.58 18.43
N PHE A 10 -10.05 2.54 17.74
CA PHE A 10 -10.41 2.29 16.34
C PHE A 10 -11.81 1.69 16.25
N PRO A 11 -12.55 1.94 15.15
CA PRO A 11 -13.89 1.41 15.01
C PRO A 11 -13.87 -0.12 14.97
N ASN A 12 -14.74 -0.74 15.75
CA ASN A 12 -15.00 -2.17 15.62
C ASN A 12 -16.02 -2.37 14.49
N GLN A 13 -15.56 -2.89 13.34
CA GLN A 13 -16.44 -3.14 12.18
C GLN A 13 -17.65 -4.01 12.53
N GLU A 14 -17.52 -4.90 13.53
CA GLU A 14 -18.60 -5.80 13.91
C GLU A 14 -19.75 -5.11 14.64
N THR A 15 -19.48 -3.95 15.26
CA THR A 15 -20.49 -3.14 15.94
C THR A 15 -20.96 -1.97 15.10
N VAL A 16 -20.12 -1.46 14.20
CA VAL A 16 -20.41 -0.26 13.39
C VAL A 16 -21.11 -0.62 12.07
N CYS A 17 -20.76 -1.74 11.45
CA CYS A 17 -21.31 -2.10 10.14
C CYS A 17 -22.57 -2.96 10.25
N SER A 18 -23.55 -2.62 9.40
CA SER A 18 -24.77 -3.39 9.17
C SER A 18 -24.87 -3.85 7.73
N PHE A 19 -25.51 -4.99 7.51
CA PHE A 19 -25.77 -5.52 6.18
C PHE A 19 -26.67 -4.60 5.36
N ASN A 20 -26.27 -4.30 4.12
CA ASN A 20 -27.05 -3.50 3.19
C ASN A 20 -27.80 -4.40 2.18
N ALA A 21 -28.99 -4.86 2.56
CA ALA A 21 -29.80 -5.76 1.73
C ALA A 21 -30.19 -5.15 0.37
N ALA A 22 -30.43 -3.83 0.31
CA ALA A 22 -30.79 -3.15 -0.93
C ALA A 22 -29.64 -3.18 -1.94
N ARG A 23 -28.40 -2.94 -1.48
CA ARG A 23 -27.20 -3.05 -2.32
C ARG A 23 -27.00 -4.48 -2.83
N GLU A 24 -27.18 -5.49 -1.98
CA GLU A 24 -27.07 -6.89 -2.42
C GLU A 24 -28.16 -7.28 -3.42
N GLN A 25 -29.38 -6.74 -3.29
CA GLN A 25 -30.42 -6.95 -4.29
C GLN A 25 -30.05 -6.33 -5.63
N GLN A 26 -29.44 -5.13 -5.64
CA GLN A 26 -28.93 -4.50 -6.87
C GLN A 26 -27.82 -5.34 -7.51
N ARG A 27 -26.91 -5.90 -6.71
CA ARG A 27 -25.85 -6.81 -7.17
C ARG A 27 -26.42 -8.08 -7.79
N ALA A 28 -27.38 -8.71 -7.12
CA ALA A 28 -28.09 -9.88 -7.64
C ALA A 28 -28.81 -9.58 -8.97
N ALA A 29 -29.51 -8.44 -9.07
CA ALA A 29 -30.19 -8.02 -10.29
C ALA A 29 -29.19 -7.73 -11.43
N SER A 30 -28.04 -7.11 -11.11
CA SER A 30 -26.95 -6.89 -12.06
C SER A 30 -26.34 -8.21 -12.54
N ALA A 31 -26.18 -9.19 -11.64
CA ALA A 31 -25.60 -10.49 -11.95
C ALA A 31 -26.49 -11.35 -12.86
N GLN A 32 -27.82 -11.19 -12.80
CA GLN A 32 -28.76 -11.83 -13.73
C GLN A 32 -28.55 -11.38 -15.19
N ASN A 33 -27.97 -10.20 -15.41
CA ASN A 33 -27.74 -9.62 -16.73
C ASN A 33 -26.23 -9.45 -16.99
N PHE A 34 -25.60 -10.51 -17.52
CA PHE A 34 -24.17 -10.51 -17.81
C PHE A 34 -23.88 -10.68 -19.31
N GLY A 35 -24.32 -9.70 -20.11
CA GLY A 35 -24.03 -9.64 -21.54
C GLY A 35 -22.54 -9.43 -21.84
N MET A 36 -22.12 -9.69 -23.08
CA MET A 36 -20.77 -9.33 -23.54
C MET A 36 -20.70 -7.81 -23.70
N PRO A 37 -19.81 -7.09 -22.99
CA PRO A 37 -19.69 -5.65 -23.11
C PRO A 37 -19.16 -5.30 -24.50
N THR A 38 -19.80 -4.34 -25.17
CA THR A 38 -19.40 -3.86 -26.49
C THR A 38 -19.39 -2.34 -26.49
N VAL A 39 -18.37 -1.73 -27.12
CA VAL A 39 -18.31 -0.29 -27.35
C VAL A 39 -18.70 -0.03 -28.80
N SER A 40 -19.68 0.84 -29.02
CA SER A 40 -20.09 1.30 -30.35
C SER A 40 -19.46 2.64 -30.72
N GLN A 41 -19.28 3.54 -29.74
CA GLN A 41 -18.71 4.87 -29.95
C GLN A 41 -17.85 5.32 -28.76
N MET A 42 -16.86 6.15 -29.06
CA MET A 42 -16.02 6.82 -28.07
C MET A 42 -15.95 8.31 -28.36
N LEU A 43 -16.18 9.11 -27.32
CA LEU A 43 -16.01 10.54 -27.35
C LEU A 43 -14.88 10.95 -26.40
N VAL A 44 -14.10 11.95 -26.79
CA VAL A 44 -13.09 12.60 -25.95
C VAL A 44 -13.45 14.06 -25.83
N ASN A 45 -13.65 14.54 -24.60
CA ASN A 45 -14.10 15.90 -24.30
C ASN A 45 -15.37 16.30 -25.10
N GLY A 46 -16.27 15.33 -25.32
CA GLY A 46 -17.52 15.52 -26.07
C GLY A 46 -17.41 15.39 -27.59
N ALA A 47 -16.20 15.30 -28.17
CA ALA A 47 -16.01 15.07 -29.60
C ALA A 47 -15.96 13.58 -29.92
N LEU A 48 -16.74 13.11 -30.90
CA LEU A 48 -16.67 11.73 -31.40
C LEU A 48 -15.32 11.47 -32.09
N VAL A 49 -14.55 10.52 -31.60
CA VAL A 49 -13.19 10.22 -32.10
C VAL A 49 -13.03 8.79 -32.61
N TRP A 50 -13.96 7.89 -32.28
CA TRP A 50 -13.91 6.50 -32.72
C TRP A 50 -15.31 5.89 -32.77
N THR A 51 -15.57 5.10 -33.82
CA THR A 51 -16.80 4.33 -34.01
C THR A 51 -16.45 2.89 -34.39
N ALA A 52 -17.11 1.91 -33.78
CA ALA A 52 -16.86 0.50 -34.04
C ALA A 52 -17.04 0.15 -35.53
N GLY A 53 -16.11 -0.63 -36.09
CA GLY A 53 -16.14 -1.08 -37.48
C GLY A 53 -15.76 -0.02 -38.54
N ALA A 54 -15.57 1.24 -38.16
CA ALA A 54 -15.09 2.27 -39.07
C ALA A 54 -13.54 2.28 -39.18
N ALA A 55 -13.02 2.78 -40.29
CA ALA A 55 -11.60 3.05 -40.47
C ALA A 55 -11.22 4.34 -39.70
N ASN A 56 -11.08 4.23 -38.39
CA ASN A 56 -10.68 5.36 -37.52
C ASN A 56 -9.15 5.41 -37.39
N ALA A 57 -8.59 6.62 -37.27
CA ALA A 57 -7.29 6.77 -36.65
C ALA A 57 -7.37 6.42 -35.15
N ALA A 58 -6.26 5.97 -34.55
CA ALA A 58 -6.22 5.72 -33.12
C ALA A 58 -6.47 7.03 -32.35
N PRO A 59 -7.48 7.09 -31.46
CA PRO A 59 -7.72 8.28 -30.63
C PRO A 59 -6.49 8.64 -29.80
N VAL A 60 -6.25 9.92 -29.61
CA VAL A 60 -5.15 10.43 -28.76
C VAL A 60 -5.74 10.96 -27.46
N PHE A 61 -5.34 10.36 -26.34
CA PHE A 61 -5.70 10.79 -25.00
C PHE A 61 -4.61 11.66 -24.38
N LYS A 62 -5.01 12.61 -23.54
CA LYS A 62 -4.15 13.37 -22.65
C LYS A 62 -4.64 13.19 -21.21
N PRO A 63 -3.73 13.17 -20.22
CA PRO A 63 -4.11 13.29 -18.81
C PRO A 63 -5.17 14.36 -18.56
N GLY A 64 -6.25 14.01 -17.86
CA GLY A 64 -7.34 14.93 -17.56
C GLY A 64 -8.48 14.96 -18.58
N ASP A 65 -8.31 14.40 -19.78
CA ASP A 65 -9.39 14.29 -20.77
C ASP A 65 -10.56 13.49 -20.20
N THR A 66 -11.78 13.90 -20.54
CA THR A 66 -13.00 13.14 -20.24
C THR A 66 -13.34 12.23 -21.41
N VAL A 67 -13.25 10.92 -21.19
CA VAL A 67 -13.60 9.89 -22.18
C VAL A 67 -15.01 9.39 -21.89
N THR A 68 -15.85 9.34 -22.92
CA THR A 68 -17.19 8.72 -22.86
C THR A 68 -17.24 7.54 -23.82
N LEU A 69 -17.53 6.36 -23.28
CA LEU A 69 -17.84 5.15 -24.05
C LEU A 69 -19.34 5.00 -24.13
N LYS A 70 -19.87 4.76 -25.33
CA LYS A 70 -21.25 4.37 -25.57
C LYS A 70 -21.27 2.96 -26.13
N GLY A 71 -22.25 2.17 -25.71
CA GLY A 71 -22.29 0.75 -26.02
C GLY A 71 -23.37 0.01 -25.24
N SER A 72 -23.09 -1.23 -24.87
CA SER A 72 -24.00 -2.08 -24.11
C SER A 72 -23.23 -3.10 -23.27
N GLY A 73 -23.87 -3.64 -22.23
CA GLY A 73 -23.30 -4.70 -21.41
C GLY A 73 -22.19 -4.24 -20.45
N PHE A 74 -22.04 -2.93 -20.21
CA PHE A 74 -21.04 -2.40 -19.28
C PHE A 74 -21.39 -2.66 -17.81
N GLY A 75 -22.59 -3.18 -17.50
CA GLY A 75 -23.01 -3.46 -16.14
C GLY A 75 -23.37 -2.19 -15.34
N GLN A 76 -23.48 -2.34 -14.03
CA GLN A 76 -24.01 -1.29 -13.13
C GLN A 76 -22.92 -0.47 -12.43
N GLY A 77 -21.68 -0.55 -12.92
CA GLY A 77 -20.55 0.25 -12.41
C GLY A 77 -19.86 -0.33 -11.19
N THR A 78 -18.85 0.39 -10.70
CA THR A 78 -17.82 -0.11 -9.77
C THR A 78 -18.30 -0.39 -8.35
N ASP A 79 -19.45 0.19 -7.96
CA ASP A 79 -20.05 0.01 -6.64
C ASP A 79 -20.91 -1.26 -6.57
N ILE A 80 -21.49 -1.66 -7.70
CA ILE A 80 -22.37 -2.82 -7.85
C ILE A 80 -21.61 -4.01 -8.43
N ASP A 81 -20.89 -3.81 -9.53
CA ASP A 81 -20.07 -4.83 -10.19
C ASP A 81 -18.59 -4.64 -9.84
N PHE A 82 -17.79 -5.69 -10.01
CA PHE A 82 -16.33 -5.60 -9.98
C PHE A 82 -15.84 -5.20 -11.38
N SER A 83 -16.01 -3.91 -11.69
CA SER A 83 -15.66 -3.34 -12.99
C SER A 83 -14.34 -2.58 -12.96
N LYS A 84 -13.58 -2.66 -14.05
CA LYS A 84 -12.24 -2.05 -14.21
C LYS A 84 -12.09 -1.39 -15.56
N ILE A 85 -11.41 -0.24 -15.60
CA ILE A 85 -10.95 0.40 -16.84
C ILE A 85 -9.44 0.57 -16.76
N MET A 86 -8.75 0.21 -17.83
CA MET A 86 -7.31 0.35 -17.97
C MET A 86 -6.98 1.09 -19.26
N ILE A 87 -5.98 1.98 -19.22
CA ILE A 87 -5.29 2.48 -20.41
C ILE A 87 -3.87 1.91 -20.38
N GLY A 88 -3.64 0.85 -21.16
CA GLY A 88 -2.46 0.01 -21.04
C GLY A 88 -2.31 -0.55 -19.62
N ASN A 89 -1.35 -0.01 -18.86
CA ASN A 89 -1.07 -0.39 -17.47
C ASN A 89 -1.53 0.65 -16.45
N ALA A 90 -2.09 1.78 -16.88
CA ALA A 90 -2.65 2.78 -15.97
C ALA A 90 -4.10 2.41 -15.66
N ARG A 91 -4.43 2.36 -14.38
CA ARG A 91 -5.78 2.06 -13.90
C ARG A 91 -6.55 3.36 -13.71
N VAL A 92 -7.76 3.39 -14.25
CA VAL A 92 -8.74 4.45 -13.96
C VAL A 92 -9.23 4.23 -12.53
N LEU A 93 -9.04 5.22 -11.68
CA LEU A 93 -9.36 5.12 -10.26
C LEU A 93 -10.88 5.10 -10.05
N GLU A 94 -11.38 4.11 -9.30
CA GLU A 94 -12.82 3.91 -9.08
C GLU A 94 -13.36 4.58 -7.81
N THR A 95 -12.48 4.89 -6.87
CA THR A 95 -12.83 5.45 -5.56
C THR A 95 -11.92 6.63 -5.23
N ASP A 96 -12.45 7.62 -4.51
CA ASP A 96 -11.65 8.75 -4.05
C ASP A 96 -10.56 8.24 -3.09
N LEU A 97 -9.33 8.69 -3.26
CA LEU A 97 -8.25 8.38 -2.33
C LEU A 97 -8.03 9.56 -1.40
N VAL A 98 -7.93 9.30 -0.10
CA VAL A 98 -7.68 10.34 0.90
C VAL A 98 -6.47 9.97 1.75
N MET A 99 -5.56 10.92 1.92
CA MET A 99 -4.50 10.83 2.92
C MET A 99 -4.85 11.74 4.09
N TYR A 100 -4.84 11.14 5.27
CA TYR A 100 -5.10 11.82 6.52
C TYR A 100 -3.81 12.22 7.24
N GLU A 101 -3.94 13.15 8.19
CA GLU A 101 -2.85 13.51 9.08
C GLU A 101 -2.47 12.30 9.94
N GLN A 102 -1.19 11.94 9.93
CA GLN A 102 -0.65 10.94 10.84
C GLN A 102 -0.12 11.58 12.12
N LYS A 103 -0.39 10.94 13.25
CA LYS A 103 0.16 11.28 14.56
C LYS A 103 0.76 10.04 15.20
N LEU A 104 1.72 10.29 16.08
CA LEU A 104 2.31 9.30 16.98
C LEU A 104 1.84 9.60 18.40
N ASP A 105 1.12 8.67 19.02
CA ASP A 105 0.97 8.68 20.47
C ASP A 105 2.31 8.29 21.08
N LEU A 106 2.97 9.22 21.76
CA LEU A 106 4.30 9.00 22.32
C LEU A 106 4.32 8.01 23.49
N ILE A 107 3.20 7.82 24.20
CA ILE A 107 3.13 6.90 25.36
C ILE A 107 2.92 5.47 24.87
N SER A 108 1.87 5.24 24.07
CA SER A 108 1.62 3.90 23.52
C SER A 108 2.55 3.56 22.35
N THR A 109 3.20 4.58 21.78
CA THR A 109 4.04 4.50 20.58
C THR A 109 3.32 3.92 19.37
N ALA A 110 2.01 4.14 19.31
CA ALA A 110 1.14 3.81 18.19
C ALA A 110 1.08 4.99 17.21
N ASN A 111 1.39 4.72 15.93
CA ASN A 111 1.05 5.64 14.86
C ASN A 111 -0.43 5.45 14.50
N TYR A 112 -1.13 6.55 14.25
CA TYR A 112 -2.52 6.53 13.83
C TYR A 112 -2.82 7.71 12.89
N GLU A 113 -3.77 7.53 11.99
CA GLU A 113 -4.30 8.64 11.20
C GLU A 113 -5.40 9.37 11.96
N THR A 114 -5.61 10.65 11.69
CA THR A 114 -6.72 11.44 12.28
C THR A 114 -7.80 11.70 11.23
N GLY A 115 -8.92 12.32 11.60
CA GLY A 115 -9.92 12.76 10.63
C GLY A 115 -9.49 13.96 9.76
N VAL A 116 -8.31 14.55 10.01
CA VAL A 116 -7.85 15.75 9.28
C VAL A 116 -7.27 15.33 7.93
N VAL A 117 -7.90 15.75 6.84
CA VAL A 117 -7.42 15.49 5.47
C VAL A 117 -6.16 16.30 5.19
N ARG A 118 -5.13 15.64 4.65
CA ARG A 118 -3.87 16.25 4.20
C ARG A 118 -3.75 16.29 2.68
N SER A 119 -4.29 15.30 1.99
CA SER A 119 -4.36 15.26 0.53
C SER A 119 -5.53 14.40 0.10
N SER A 120 -6.03 14.64 -1.11
CA SER A 120 -7.11 13.86 -1.72
C SER A 120 -6.90 13.75 -3.22
N TRP A 121 -7.22 12.60 -3.77
CA TRP A 121 -7.26 12.34 -5.21
C TRP A 121 -8.68 11.89 -5.57
N PRO A 122 -9.41 12.68 -6.36
CA PRO A 122 -10.75 12.27 -6.77
C PRO A 122 -10.66 11.04 -7.68
N LYS A 123 -11.68 10.19 -7.63
CA LYS A 123 -11.83 9.09 -8.58
C LYS A 123 -11.86 9.61 -10.02
N ASP A 124 -11.40 8.77 -10.93
CA ASP A 124 -11.42 9.04 -12.36
C ASP A 124 -12.74 8.61 -13.00
N VAL A 125 -13.45 7.61 -12.44
CA VAL A 125 -14.78 7.22 -12.92
C VAL A 125 -15.81 8.32 -12.58
N LEU A 126 -16.37 8.95 -13.61
CA LEU A 126 -17.31 10.07 -13.48
C LEU A 126 -18.76 9.61 -13.48
N ALA A 127 -19.11 8.67 -14.37
CA ALA A 127 -20.44 8.09 -14.46
C ALA A 127 -20.38 6.69 -15.07
N TRP A 128 -21.28 5.80 -14.64
CA TRP A 128 -21.36 4.45 -15.18
C TRP A 128 -22.81 3.97 -15.25
N SER A 129 -23.15 3.37 -16.38
CA SER A 129 -24.40 2.66 -16.64
C SER A 129 -24.12 1.53 -17.63
N ASP A 130 -25.09 0.67 -17.87
CA ASP A 130 -24.91 -0.47 -18.79
C ASP A 130 -24.58 -0.05 -20.24
N THR A 131 -25.02 1.14 -20.65
CA THR A 131 -24.88 1.62 -22.04
C THR A 131 -23.91 2.79 -22.19
N GLN A 132 -23.46 3.38 -21.08
CA GLN A 132 -22.54 4.51 -21.12
C GLN A 132 -21.61 4.53 -19.90
N VAL A 133 -20.33 4.76 -20.16
CA VAL A 133 -19.29 4.94 -19.14
C VAL A 133 -18.52 6.22 -19.41
N GLN A 134 -18.31 7.03 -18.37
CA GLN A 134 -17.51 8.25 -18.43
C GLN A 134 -16.40 8.21 -17.41
N PHE A 135 -15.18 8.55 -17.83
CA PHE A 135 -14.03 8.60 -16.95
C PHE A 135 -13.00 9.64 -17.38
N ARG A 136 -12.15 10.06 -16.44
CA ARG A 136 -11.00 10.92 -16.66
C ARG A 136 -9.76 10.08 -16.99
N VAL A 137 -8.98 10.50 -17.98
CA VAL A 137 -7.69 9.87 -18.27
C VAL A 137 -6.73 10.10 -17.10
N PRO A 138 -6.18 9.05 -16.45
CA PRO A 138 -5.34 9.19 -15.27
C PRO A 138 -4.07 10.00 -15.55
N PRO A 139 -3.54 10.74 -14.54
CA PRO A 139 -2.33 11.56 -14.70
C PRO A 139 -1.10 10.74 -15.09
N HIS A 140 -1.04 9.47 -14.70
CA HIS A 140 0.07 8.56 -14.95
C HIS A 140 -0.14 7.64 -16.16
N ALA A 141 -1.19 7.84 -16.96
CA ALA A 141 -1.38 7.11 -18.21
C ALA A 141 -0.27 7.46 -19.21
N SER A 142 0.27 6.47 -19.92
CA SER A 142 1.44 6.67 -20.79
C SER A 142 1.35 6.04 -22.17
N LYS A 143 0.76 4.85 -22.30
CA LYS A 143 0.55 4.14 -23.57
C LYS A 143 -0.33 2.91 -23.39
N GLY A 144 -0.75 2.33 -24.50
CA GLY A 144 -1.43 1.03 -24.57
C GLY A 144 -2.94 1.17 -24.77
N PRO A 145 -3.61 0.06 -25.12
CA PRO A 145 -5.01 0.10 -25.50
C PRO A 145 -5.90 0.41 -24.30
N LEU A 146 -7.07 0.98 -24.58
CA LEU A 146 -8.17 1.10 -23.65
C LEU A 146 -8.82 -0.28 -23.47
N LYS A 147 -9.00 -0.69 -22.22
CA LYS A 147 -9.67 -1.93 -21.83
C LYS A 147 -10.74 -1.61 -20.79
N LEU A 148 -11.85 -2.32 -20.87
CA LEU A 148 -12.92 -2.29 -19.88
C LEU A 148 -13.33 -3.73 -19.60
N GLN A 149 -13.43 -4.05 -18.32
CA GLN A 149 -13.76 -5.39 -17.82
C GLN A 149 -14.87 -5.29 -16.77
N VAL A 150 -15.74 -6.28 -16.75
CA VAL A 150 -16.85 -6.42 -15.80
C VAL A 150 -16.83 -7.85 -15.27
N GLN A 151 -16.79 -7.99 -13.95
CA GLN A 151 -17.05 -9.23 -13.22
C GLN A 151 -18.20 -8.97 -12.24
N LYS A 152 -19.11 -9.93 -12.09
CA LYS A 152 -20.30 -9.73 -11.26
C LYS A 152 -20.01 -10.09 -9.81
N ARG A 153 -20.60 -9.34 -8.88
CA ARG A 153 -20.70 -9.72 -7.47
C ARG A 153 -21.96 -10.57 -7.31
N THR A 154 -21.80 -11.81 -6.88
CA THR A 154 -22.88 -12.82 -6.87
C THR A 154 -23.45 -13.08 -5.48
N GLY A 155 -22.82 -12.51 -4.44
CA GLY A 155 -23.19 -12.68 -3.05
C GLY A 155 -22.07 -12.21 -2.11
N TYR A 156 -22.01 -12.79 -0.92
CA TYR A 156 -21.07 -12.42 0.13
C TYR A 156 -20.53 -13.62 0.90
N ASN A 157 -19.33 -13.47 1.46
CA ASN A 157 -18.74 -14.41 2.39
C ASN A 157 -19.41 -14.31 3.77
N ASN A 158 -19.59 -15.46 4.42
CA ASN A 158 -20.09 -15.50 5.79
C ASN A 158 -18.99 -15.12 6.80
N SER A 159 -19.39 -14.50 7.90
CA SER A 159 -18.49 -14.21 9.02
C SER A 159 -18.07 -15.50 9.72
N LEU A 160 -16.81 -15.54 10.19
CA LEU A 160 -16.27 -16.66 10.98
C LEU A 160 -16.57 -16.55 12.48
N ILE A 161 -17.07 -15.40 12.94
CA ILE A 161 -17.27 -15.09 14.37
C ILE A 161 -18.73 -14.85 14.73
N LYS A 162 -19.62 -14.68 13.74
CA LYS A 162 -21.07 -14.56 13.93
C LYS A 162 -21.82 -15.11 12.73
N SER A 163 -23.11 -15.42 12.89
CA SER A 163 -23.94 -15.85 11.77
C SER A 163 -24.22 -14.69 10.81
N GLY A 164 -24.22 -14.96 9.50
CA GLY A 164 -24.52 -14.00 8.45
C GLY A 164 -23.29 -13.38 7.77
N PRO A 165 -23.47 -12.26 7.03
CA PRO A 165 -22.45 -11.67 6.16
C PRO A 165 -21.23 -11.13 6.93
N HIS A 166 -20.04 -11.29 6.35
CA HIS A 166 -18.83 -10.61 6.80
C HIS A 166 -18.83 -9.16 6.28
N ASN A 167 -19.15 -8.23 7.18
CA ASN A 167 -19.19 -6.80 6.89
C ASN A 167 -17.87 -6.15 7.30
N VAL A 168 -17.38 -5.26 6.45
CA VAL A 168 -16.11 -4.56 6.64
C VAL A 168 -16.33 -3.06 6.48
N ILE A 169 -15.58 -2.29 7.25
CA ILE A 169 -15.43 -0.85 7.01
C ILE A 169 -14.52 -0.67 5.80
N ASP A 170 -14.81 0.31 4.94
CA ASP A 170 -13.92 0.72 3.88
C ASP A 170 -12.50 0.94 4.43
N ALA A 171 -11.53 0.21 3.87
CA ALA A 171 -10.14 0.22 4.31
C ALA A 171 -9.52 1.63 4.30
N GLN A 172 -10.08 2.56 3.53
CA GLN A 172 -9.66 3.95 3.53
C GLN A 172 -9.98 4.72 4.80
N VAL A 173 -11.04 4.32 5.49
CA VAL A 173 -11.55 5.02 6.68
C VAL A 173 -11.36 4.18 7.95
N TYR A 174 -11.18 2.86 7.82
CA TYR A 174 -10.90 1.95 8.94
C TYR A 174 -9.67 2.35 9.75
N ARG A 175 -8.67 2.95 9.09
CA ARG A 175 -7.42 3.45 9.69
C ARG A 175 -7.55 4.78 10.44
N VAL A 176 -8.74 5.40 10.43
CA VAL A 176 -9.03 6.63 11.17
C VAL A 176 -9.82 6.27 12.44
N PRO A 177 -9.46 6.78 13.63
CA PRO A 177 -10.22 6.55 14.85
C PRO A 177 -11.61 7.20 14.77
N ALA A 178 -12.62 6.47 15.23
CA ALA A 178 -14.02 6.91 15.29
C ALA A 178 -14.50 7.67 14.04
N PRO A 179 -14.43 7.07 12.83
CA PRO A 179 -14.90 7.72 11.63
C PRO A 179 -16.41 7.96 11.73
N ALA A 180 -16.86 9.15 11.37
CA ALA A 180 -18.29 9.46 11.34
C ALA A 180 -18.93 8.72 10.16
N ASN A 181 -19.86 7.80 10.44
CA ASN A 181 -20.60 7.00 9.44
C ASN A 181 -19.68 6.35 8.39
N PRO A 182 -18.80 5.41 8.80
CA PRO A 182 -17.92 4.77 7.83
C PRO A 182 -18.74 4.04 6.77
N ASN A 183 -18.32 4.14 5.51
CA ASN A 183 -18.90 3.33 4.45
C ASN A 183 -18.60 1.85 4.75
N CYS A 184 -19.65 1.06 4.91
CA CYS A 184 -19.56 -0.36 5.14
C CYS A 184 -19.97 -1.12 3.87
N ASP A 185 -19.33 -2.26 3.64
CA ASP A 185 -19.70 -3.19 2.59
C ASP A 185 -19.46 -4.64 3.04
N VAL A 186 -19.89 -5.60 2.24
CA VAL A 186 -19.62 -7.02 2.45
C VAL A 186 -18.36 -7.46 1.70
N VAL A 187 -17.68 -8.49 2.21
CA VAL A 187 -16.69 -9.21 1.40
C VAL A 187 -17.44 -10.09 0.39
N SER A 188 -17.47 -9.66 -0.87
CA SER A 188 -18.28 -10.27 -1.91
C SER A 188 -17.74 -11.61 -2.42
N THR A 189 -18.62 -12.52 -2.79
CA THR A 189 -18.31 -13.59 -3.75
C THR A 189 -18.44 -13.04 -5.18
N LEU A 190 -17.65 -13.59 -6.11
CA LEU A 190 -17.58 -13.11 -7.49
C LEU A 190 -18.08 -14.20 -8.45
N SER A 191 -18.55 -13.79 -9.63
CA SER A 191 -18.81 -14.73 -10.74
C SER A 191 -17.52 -15.38 -11.22
N GLU A 192 -17.60 -16.64 -11.66
CA GLU A 192 -16.48 -17.34 -12.28
C GLU A 192 -16.02 -16.64 -13.56
N GLU A 193 -17.00 -16.22 -14.38
CA GLU A 193 -16.73 -15.50 -15.61
C GLU A 193 -16.36 -14.04 -15.35
N THR A 194 -15.51 -13.53 -16.23
CA THR A 194 -15.26 -12.10 -16.38
C THR A 194 -15.35 -11.74 -17.86
N LYS A 195 -16.08 -10.68 -18.20
CA LYS A 195 -16.29 -10.24 -19.59
C LYS A 195 -15.64 -8.89 -19.82
N ALA A 196 -15.14 -8.66 -21.03
CA ALA A 196 -14.41 -7.45 -21.37
C ALA A 196 -14.71 -7.03 -22.80
N ILE A 197 -14.59 -5.73 -23.06
CA ILE A 197 -14.67 -5.21 -24.42
C ILE A 197 -13.48 -5.73 -25.23
N THR A 198 -13.61 -5.81 -26.55
CA THR A 198 -12.42 -5.86 -27.41
C THR A 198 -11.57 -4.62 -27.14
N PRO A 199 -10.26 -4.76 -26.82
CA PRO A 199 -9.40 -3.62 -26.56
C PRO A 199 -9.42 -2.62 -27.71
N ILE A 200 -9.48 -1.33 -27.40
CA ILE A 200 -9.45 -0.27 -28.40
C ILE A 200 -8.06 0.35 -28.39
N ASP A 201 -7.37 0.32 -29.52
CA ASP A 201 -6.06 0.96 -29.65
C ASP A 201 -6.19 2.48 -29.52
N VAL A 202 -5.42 3.03 -28.58
CA VAL A 202 -5.35 4.47 -28.31
C VAL A 202 -3.88 4.87 -28.15
N ALA A 203 -3.58 6.12 -28.50
CA ALA A 203 -2.32 6.77 -28.18
C ALA A 203 -2.50 7.63 -26.93
N VAL A 204 -1.42 7.83 -26.16
CA VAL A 204 -1.43 8.73 -25.00
C VAL A 204 -0.32 9.76 -25.16
N SER A 205 -0.68 11.03 -25.06
CA SER A 205 0.24 12.16 -25.04
C SER A 205 0.39 12.66 -23.60
N ASN A 206 1.46 12.19 -22.94
CA ASN A 206 1.78 12.57 -21.56
C ASN A 206 3.27 12.96 -21.44
N PRO A 207 3.65 14.21 -21.75
CA PRO A 207 5.04 14.64 -21.68
C PRO A 207 5.60 14.60 -20.25
N SER A 208 4.75 14.68 -19.23
CA SER A 208 5.16 14.64 -17.81
C SER A 208 5.46 13.24 -17.29
N PHE A 209 5.10 12.18 -18.04
CA PHE A 209 5.20 10.79 -17.56
C PHE A 209 6.63 10.41 -17.15
N ALA A 210 7.63 10.81 -17.94
CA ALA A 210 9.03 10.48 -17.65
C ALA A 210 9.49 11.08 -16.31
N ALA A 211 9.13 12.33 -16.03
CA ALA A 211 9.46 12.98 -14.76
C ALA A 211 8.76 12.30 -13.57
N MET A 212 7.48 11.94 -13.72
CA MET A 212 6.74 11.20 -12.69
C MET A 212 7.36 9.83 -12.41
N VAL A 213 7.75 9.09 -13.45
CA VAL A 213 8.43 7.79 -13.28
C VAL A 213 9.76 7.94 -12.55
N THR A 214 10.55 8.95 -12.89
CA THR A 214 11.83 9.22 -12.20
C THR A 214 11.60 9.50 -10.71
N LEU A 215 10.67 10.40 -10.37
CA LEU A 215 10.36 10.71 -8.99
C LEU A 215 9.82 9.49 -8.23
N GLY A 216 8.89 8.74 -8.83
CA GLY A 216 8.33 7.53 -8.24
C GLY A 216 9.38 6.45 -8.00
N ARG A 217 10.34 6.28 -8.93
CA ARG A 217 11.47 5.36 -8.75
C ARG A 217 12.40 5.80 -7.62
N GLN A 218 12.73 7.09 -7.54
CA GLN A 218 13.52 7.63 -6.44
C GLN A 218 12.82 7.35 -5.10
N MET A 219 11.54 7.67 -4.97
CA MET A 219 10.77 7.41 -3.75
C MET A 219 10.73 5.92 -3.40
N PHE A 220 10.36 5.06 -4.35
CA PHE A 220 10.20 3.63 -4.14
C PHE A 220 11.51 2.95 -3.68
N TRP A 221 12.63 3.26 -4.34
CA TRP A 221 13.90 2.56 -4.12
C TRP A 221 14.76 3.17 -3.03
N SER A 222 14.62 4.46 -2.76
CA SER A 222 15.58 5.18 -1.91
C SER A 222 14.97 5.77 -0.63
N TYR A 223 13.66 6.06 -0.57
CA TYR A 223 13.12 6.80 0.57
C TYR A 223 12.64 5.91 1.72
N ASP A 224 13.27 6.01 2.90
CA ASP A 224 13.00 5.23 4.13
C ASP A 224 11.62 5.51 4.80
N TYR A 225 10.74 6.33 4.22
CA TYR A 225 9.44 6.72 4.80
C TYR A 225 9.47 7.03 6.32
N ASN A 226 10.63 7.49 6.81
CA ASN A 226 10.93 7.83 8.19
C ASN A 226 10.82 6.72 9.24
N LEU A 227 10.98 5.47 8.82
CA LEU A 227 10.95 4.33 9.73
C LEU A 227 12.26 4.19 10.51
N GLY A 228 13.42 4.49 9.90
CA GLY A 228 14.73 4.31 10.53
C GLY A 228 14.92 5.09 11.82
N LEU A 229 14.49 6.35 11.88
CA LEU A 229 14.55 7.14 13.11
C LEU A 229 13.66 6.55 14.21
N SER A 230 12.42 6.19 13.87
CA SER A 230 11.46 5.61 14.82
C SER A 230 11.96 4.29 15.40
N HIS A 231 12.57 3.46 14.55
CA HIS A 231 13.24 2.23 14.94
C HIS A 231 14.42 2.49 15.88
N LYS A 232 15.27 3.48 15.55
CA LYS A 232 16.39 3.86 16.41
C LYS A 232 15.92 4.32 17.79
N PHE A 233 14.89 5.16 17.85
CA PHE A 233 14.33 5.65 19.11
C PHE A 233 13.82 4.52 20.00
N LYS A 234 13.35 3.42 19.39
CA LYS A 234 12.90 2.20 20.08
C LYS A 234 13.99 1.14 20.26
N ASN A 235 15.26 1.49 20.09
CA ASN A 235 16.43 0.63 20.30
C ASN A 235 16.57 -0.56 19.32
N LEU A 236 16.02 -0.46 18.10
CA LEU A 236 16.36 -1.39 17.03
C LEU A 236 17.71 -0.97 16.41
N ASP A 237 18.60 -1.93 16.22
CA ASP A 237 19.93 -1.71 15.63
C ASP A 237 20.04 -2.39 14.27
N TRP A 238 19.56 -1.70 13.23
CA TRP A 238 19.64 -2.16 11.85
C TRP A 238 21.08 -2.38 11.38
N ASP A 239 22.05 -1.59 11.85
CA ASP A 239 23.45 -1.77 11.46
C ASP A 239 24.01 -3.10 11.99
N LYS A 240 23.62 -3.53 13.20
CA LYS A 240 23.95 -4.87 13.71
C LYS A 240 23.19 -5.97 12.97
N ILE A 241 21.91 -5.79 12.68
CA ILE A 241 21.10 -6.80 11.96
C ILE A 241 21.68 -7.05 10.57
N LEU A 242 21.84 -5.98 9.78
CA LEU A 242 22.36 -6.03 8.42
C LEU A 242 23.86 -6.35 8.35
N GLY A 243 24.57 -6.17 9.48
CA GLY A 243 25.97 -6.53 9.66
C GLY A 243 26.22 -7.94 10.22
N TYR A 244 25.19 -8.80 10.33
CA TYR A 244 25.28 -10.16 10.89
C TYR A 244 25.81 -10.21 12.34
N LYS A 245 25.51 -9.18 13.14
CA LYS A 245 25.92 -9.06 14.56
C LYS A 245 24.76 -9.27 15.54
N THR A 246 23.62 -9.76 15.06
CA THR A 246 22.48 -10.14 15.90
C THR A 246 22.27 -11.64 15.87
N THR A 247 21.55 -12.15 16.86
CA THR A 247 21.28 -13.58 17.04
C THR A 247 19.82 -13.86 16.77
N ASP A 248 19.55 -14.95 16.04
CA ASP A 248 18.21 -15.49 15.90
C ASP A 248 17.76 -16.12 17.24
N PRO A 249 16.62 -15.69 17.83
CA PRO A 249 16.16 -16.20 19.12
C PRO A 249 15.80 -17.69 19.10
N TYR A 250 15.56 -18.30 17.95
CA TYR A 250 15.20 -19.72 17.83
C TYR A 250 16.39 -20.61 17.53
N THR A 251 17.16 -20.28 16.48
CA THR A 251 18.31 -21.11 16.09
C THR A 251 19.54 -20.85 16.94
N ARG A 252 19.59 -19.71 17.65
CA ARG A 252 20.76 -19.23 18.42
C ARG A 252 22.00 -18.97 17.57
N ALA A 253 21.88 -19.04 16.25
CA ALA A 253 22.94 -18.70 15.31
C ALA A 253 22.94 -17.20 14.99
N ALA A 254 23.98 -16.75 14.27
CA ALA A 254 23.98 -15.42 13.68
C ALA A 254 22.76 -15.27 12.76
N ALA A 255 22.01 -14.18 12.94
CA ALA A 255 20.82 -13.90 12.17
C ALA A 255 21.18 -13.59 10.70
N ASP A 256 20.59 -14.32 9.75
CA ASP A 256 20.70 -14.03 8.32
C ASP A 256 19.49 -13.20 7.84
N PRO A 257 19.68 -11.93 7.43
CA PRO A 257 18.61 -11.08 6.92
C PRO A 257 17.83 -11.68 5.75
N LEU A 258 18.50 -12.44 4.88
CA LEU A 258 17.83 -13.06 3.73
C LEU A 258 16.86 -14.15 4.18
N THR A 259 17.31 -15.06 5.04
CA THR A 259 16.50 -16.18 5.55
C THR A 259 15.38 -15.70 6.46
N LEU A 260 15.65 -14.70 7.30
CA LEU A 260 14.71 -14.28 8.33
C LEU A 260 13.64 -13.32 7.79
N PHE A 261 13.98 -12.38 6.92
CA PHE A 261 13.02 -11.38 6.47
C PHE A 261 13.22 -10.94 5.02
N GLY A 262 13.80 -11.80 4.18
CA GLY A 262 13.83 -11.62 2.73
C GLY A 262 14.63 -10.42 2.26
N ALA A 263 15.59 -9.93 3.06
CA ALA A 263 16.45 -8.82 2.66
C ALA A 263 17.48 -9.30 1.63
N TYR A 264 17.44 -8.73 0.43
CA TYR A 264 18.43 -9.05 -0.61
C TYR A 264 19.64 -8.12 -0.50
N LYS A 265 20.85 -8.67 -0.57
CA LYS A 265 22.04 -7.83 -0.79
C LYS A 265 21.94 -7.18 -2.15
N ILE A 266 22.37 -5.93 -2.23
CA ILE A 266 22.39 -5.19 -3.49
C ILE A 266 23.40 -5.83 -4.43
N ASN A 267 22.92 -6.14 -5.63
CA ASN A 267 23.73 -6.38 -6.81
C ASN A 267 23.30 -5.35 -7.86
N SER A 268 24.22 -4.48 -8.30
CA SER A 268 23.91 -3.39 -9.22
C SER A 268 23.39 -3.86 -10.58
N SER A 269 23.63 -5.13 -10.96
CA SER A 269 23.02 -5.72 -12.15
C SER A 269 21.56 -6.13 -11.94
N GLU A 270 21.06 -6.21 -10.71
CA GLU A 270 19.72 -6.71 -10.37
C GLU A 270 18.71 -5.61 -10.03
N VAL A 271 19.19 -4.44 -9.60
CA VAL A 271 18.39 -3.28 -9.16
C VAL A 271 18.77 -2.02 -9.93
N PRO A 272 17.90 -1.00 -9.97
CA PRO A 272 18.27 0.28 -10.55
C PRO A 272 19.22 1.10 -9.66
N ALA A 273 19.83 2.14 -10.22
CA ALA A 273 20.82 2.98 -9.55
C ALA A 273 20.30 3.60 -8.24
N GLU A 274 19.06 4.08 -8.23
CA GLU A 274 18.42 4.71 -7.08
C GLU A 274 18.36 3.81 -5.84
N ALA A 275 18.46 2.48 -6.02
CA ALA A 275 18.50 1.54 -4.90
C ALA A 275 19.83 1.61 -4.12
N TYR A 276 20.92 2.05 -4.74
CA TYR A 276 22.27 2.01 -4.14
C TYR A 276 23.05 3.32 -4.19
N THR A 277 22.69 4.26 -5.06
CA THR A 277 23.27 5.61 -5.05
C THR A 277 22.59 6.49 -4.01
N ASP A 278 23.25 7.57 -3.63
CA ASP A 278 22.61 8.59 -2.80
C ASP A 278 21.56 9.35 -3.61
N VAL A 279 20.47 9.72 -2.94
CA VAL A 279 19.38 10.51 -3.53
C VAL A 279 19.05 11.63 -2.56
N TYR A 280 19.00 12.85 -3.06
CA TYR A 280 18.61 14.02 -2.27
C TYR A 280 17.14 14.35 -2.52
N PHE A 281 16.37 14.51 -1.45
CA PHE A 281 14.96 14.88 -1.52
C PHE A 281 14.74 16.29 -1.00
N LYS A 282 14.02 17.11 -1.78
CA LYS A 282 13.59 18.47 -1.42
C LYS A 282 12.19 18.76 -1.98
N PRO A 283 11.14 18.73 -1.15
CA PRO A 283 11.13 18.25 0.24
C PRO A 283 11.22 16.72 0.31
N TYR A 284 11.28 16.18 1.52
CA TYR A 284 11.03 14.77 1.77
C TYR A 284 9.62 14.35 1.31
N PRO A 285 9.45 13.15 0.71
CA PRO A 285 8.16 12.64 0.27
C PRO A 285 7.11 12.55 1.39
N GLN A 286 7.55 12.28 2.61
CA GLN A 286 6.71 12.24 3.82
C GLN A 286 7.54 12.74 5.00
N LEU A 287 6.98 13.54 5.90
CA LEU A 287 7.71 13.96 7.11
C LEU A 287 7.73 12.84 8.16
N ASN A 288 8.73 12.86 9.03
CA ASN A 288 8.82 11.96 10.18
C ASN A 288 7.66 12.21 11.17
N PRO A 289 6.93 11.17 11.61
CA PRO A 289 5.84 11.35 12.55
C PRO A 289 6.32 11.66 13.98
N THR A 290 7.61 11.48 14.31
CA THR A 290 8.18 11.80 15.62
C THR A 290 8.40 13.32 15.74
N PRO A 291 7.54 14.05 16.48
CA PRO A 291 7.57 15.52 16.49
C PRO A 291 8.73 16.04 17.33
N GLY A 292 9.30 17.17 16.93
CA GLY A 292 10.41 17.82 17.64
C GLY A 292 10.06 18.50 18.97
N LEU A 293 8.89 18.23 19.58
CA LEU A 293 8.37 19.03 20.69
C LEU A 293 9.23 18.98 21.97
N LEU A 294 10.19 18.07 22.05
CA LEU A 294 11.24 18.00 23.08
C LEU A 294 12.60 17.61 22.47
N ALA A 295 12.76 17.80 21.17
CA ALA A 295 13.96 17.37 20.44
C ALA A 295 15.08 18.41 20.55
N ILE A 296 16.33 17.94 20.48
CA ILE A 296 17.56 18.76 20.44
C ILE A 296 17.64 19.64 19.15
N GLY A 297 16.62 19.63 18.28
CA GLY A 297 16.43 20.61 17.21
C GLY A 297 15.18 20.34 16.36
N PRO A 298 14.92 21.17 15.33
CA PRO A 298 13.79 20.96 14.43
C PRO A 298 13.97 19.69 13.60
N GLN A 299 12.85 19.09 13.21
CA GLN A 299 12.80 18.02 12.23
C GLN A 299 13.37 18.47 10.87
N LEU A 300 14.06 17.58 10.17
CA LEU A 300 14.48 17.82 8.79
C LEU A 300 13.32 17.56 7.81
N THR A 301 13.14 18.47 6.86
CA THR A 301 12.13 18.39 5.80
C THR A 301 12.72 18.10 4.43
N GLU A 302 14.05 17.95 4.34
CA GLU A 302 14.84 17.65 3.16
C GLU A 302 16.17 17.01 3.60
N GLY A 303 16.84 16.30 2.69
CA GLY A 303 18.14 15.70 2.96
C GLY A 303 18.47 14.49 2.09
N ASN A 304 19.64 13.90 2.32
CA ASN A 304 20.10 12.72 1.62
C ASN A 304 19.52 11.44 2.18
N THR A 305 19.35 10.48 1.28
CA THR A 305 19.30 9.07 1.63
C THR A 305 20.49 8.34 1.03
N SER A 306 21.04 7.40 1.78
CA SER A 306 22.14 6.53 1.35
C SER A 306 21.85 5.05 1.56
N SER A 307 22.60 4.21 0.85
CA SER A 307 22.41 2.77 0.87
C SER A 307 22.97 2.11 2.14
N THR A 308 22.30 1.06 2.61
CA THR A 308 22.88 0.14 3.62
C THR A 308 23.61 -1.04 2.98
N GLY A 309 23.56 -1.17 1.64
CA GLY A 309 24.01 -2.37 0.92
C GLY A 309 22.93 -3.44 0.73
N TRP A 310 21.70 -3.20 1.22
CA TRP A 310 20.56 -4.11 1.12
C TRP A 310 19.39 -3.45 0.40
N VAL A 311 18.72 -4.22 -0.45
CA VAL A 311 17.62 -3.74 -1.29
C VAL A 311 16.47 -3.28 -0.42
N GLY A 312 16.12 -2.00 -0.56
CA GLY A 312 15.05 -1.37 0.18
C GLY A 312 15.36 -1.03 1.64
N TYR A 313 16.61 -1.21 2.09
CA TYR A 313 17.06 -0.75 3.40
C TYR A 313 17.98 0.45 3.23
N ARG A 314 17.54 1.61 3.69
CA ARG A 314 18.15 2.90 3.38
C ARG A 314 18.34 3.70 4.65
N LYS A 315 19.39 4.52 4.69
CA LYS A 315 19.56 5.56 5.71
C LYS A 315 18.95 6.84 5.18
N ALA A 316 18.18 7.55 5.99
CA ALA A 316 17.70 8.90 5.69
C ALA A 316 18.22 9.86 6.75
N GLU A 317 18.73 11.02 6.31
CA GLU A 317 19.09 12.10 7.23
C GLU A 317 17.86 12.55 8.03
N SER A 318 18.02 12.73 9.34
CA SER A 318 16.95 13.22 10.20
C SER A 318 17.53 13.84 11.47
N ASN A 319 16.67 14.23 12.40
CA ASN A 319 17.07 14.79 13.69
C ASN A 319 16.43 14.01 14.83
N HIS A 320 17.25 13.17 15.50
CA HIS A 320 16.77 12.33 16.58
C HIS A 320 16.51 13.18 17.83
N PRO A 321 15.36 13.02 18.50
CA PRO A 321 14.99 13.86 19.64
C PRO A 321 16.05 13.94 20.74
N LEU A 322 16.73 12.81 21.00
CA LEU A 322 17.75 12.68 22.05
C LEU A 322 19.20 12.68 21.57
N LEU A 323 19.46 12.49 20.27
CA LEU A 323 20.83 12.31 19.75
C LEU A 323 21.25 13.42 18.79
N GLY A 324 20.32 14.28 18.37
CA GLY A 324 20.58 15.33 17.38
C GLY A 324 20.60 14.80 15.95
N LYS A 325 21.22 15.56 15.05
CA LYS A 325 21.29 15.24 13.61
C LYS A 325 22.05 13.96 13.35
N GLY A 326 21.55 13.15 12.41
CA GLY A 326 22.19 11.91 12.00
C GLY A 326 21.42 11.25 10.86
N ALA A 327 21.77 10.01 10.55
CA ALA A 327 21.04 9.18 9.61
C ALA A 327 20.92 7.75 10.15
N TRP A 328 19.72 7.18 10.08
CA TRP A 328 19.44 5.85 10.63
C TRP A 328 18.84 4.98 9.56
N ALA A 329 19.28 3.72 9.53
CA ALA A 329 18.74 2.74 8.61
C ALA A 329 17.31 2.39 9.02
N GLY A 330 16.44 2.27 8.02
CA GLY A 330 15.16 1.59 8.12
C GLY A 330 14.88 0.89 6.80
N PHE A 331 13.62 0.82 6.41
CA PHE A 331 13.18 0.10 5.23
C PHE A 331 12.16 0.91 4.42
N ASN A 332 12.01 0.61 3.14
CA ASN A 332 11.15 1.35 2.21
C ASN A 332 10.25 0.43 1.36
N CYS A 333 9.54 0.99 0.38
CA CYS A 333 8.68 0.20 -0.49
C CYS A 333 9.38 -0.99 -1.16
N ALA A 334 10.67 -0.89 -1.49
CA ALA A 334 11.41 -1.97 -2.13
C ALA A 334 11.77 -3.13 -1.18
N SER A 335 11.76 -2.95 0.15
CA SER A 335 11.99 -4.08 1.06
C SER A 335 10.80 -5.04 1.07
N CYS A 336 9.58 -4.48 1.07
CA CYS A 336 8.33 -5.21 1.16
C CYS A 336 7.74 -5.54 -0.22
N HIS A 337 7.98 -4.68 -1.23
CA HIS A 337 7.46 -4.85 -2.59
C HIS A 337 8.57 -4.97 -3.65
N GLY A 338 9.74 -5.46 -3.28
CA GLY A 338 10.81 -5.82 -4.21
C GLY A 338 10.94 -7.34 -4.32
N TYR A 339 10.37 -7.96 -5.36
CA TYR A 339 10.47 -9.40 -5.54
C TYR A 339 11.63 -9.77 -6.46
N ARG A 340 12.60 -10.53 -5.94
CA ARG A 340 13.72 -11.08 -6.72
C ARG A 340 13.28 -12.29 -7.54
N ILE A 341 13.31 -12.16 -8.86
CA ILE A 341 12.89 -13.20 -9.82
C ILE A 341 14.05 -13.50 -10.77
N SER A 342 14.29 -14.79 -11.00
CA SER A 342 15.21 -15.28 -12.04
C SER A 342 14.41 -15.89 -13.20
N TYR A 343 14.77 -15.53 -14.43
CA TYR A 343 14.09 -16.01 -15.63
C TYR A 343 15.07 -16.19 -16.80
N SER A 344 14.74 -17.11 -17.70
CA SER A 344 15.53 -17.34 -18.90
C SER A 344 15.37 -16.18 -19.89
N LYS A 345 16.49 -15.73 -20.45
CA LYS A 345 16.53 -14.74 -21.53
C LYS A 345 17.49 -15.24 -22.61
N GLY A 346 16.94 -15.86 -23.65
CA GLY A 346 17.74 -16.62 -24.62
C GLY A 346 18.42 -17.80 -23.93
N ALA A 347 19.73 -17.97 -24.15
CA ALA A 347 20.53 -19.02 -23.51
C ALA A 347 21.00 -18.68 -22.08
N GLY A 348 20.75 -17.46 -21.59
CA GLY A 348 21.19 -17.01 -20.27
C GLY A 348 20.07 -17.02 -19.22
N THR A 349 20.47 -16.93 -17.94
CA THR A 349 19.57 -16.63 -16.83
C THR A 349 19.81 -15.20 -16.35
N VAL A 350 18.73 -14.43 -16.23
CA VAL A 350 18.78 -13.07 -15.68
C VAL A 350 18.04 -13.06 -14.36
N THR A 351 18.63 -12.41 -13.36
CA THR A 351 17.99 -12.15 -12.06
C THR A 351 17.76 -10.66 -11.92
N LYS A 352 16.57 -10.26 -11.46
CA LYS A 352 16.19 -8.87 -11.19
C LYS A 352 15.35 -8.81 -9.93
N VAL A 353 15.41 -7.70 -9.21
CA VAL A 353 14.40 -7.36 -8.20
C VAL A 353 13.36 -6.46 -8.86
N PHE A 354 12.14 -6.97 -8.98
CA PHE A 354 11.03 -6.28 -9.62
C PHE A 354 10.28 -5.41 -8.60
N PRO A 355 10.08 -4.11 -8.90
CA PRO A 355 9.32 -3.23 -8.01
C PRO A 355 7.82 -3.52 -8.09
N GLY A 356 7.11 -3.34 -6.98
CA GLY A 356 5.66 -3.41 -6.87
C GLY A 356 5.07 -4.81 -6.64
N LEU A 357 5.88 -5.86 -6.73
CA LEU A 357 5.47 -7.21 -6.37
C LEU A 357 5.83 -7.49 -4.90
N PRO A 358 4.91 -8.02 -4.07
CA PRO A 358 5.23 -8.39 -2.70
C PRO A 358 6.47 -9.30 -2.64
N ASN A 359 7.40 -8.97 -1.77
CA ASN A 359 8.55 -9.78 -1.44
C ASN A 359 8.06 -10.94 -0.57
N PRO A 360 8.03 -12.18 -1.09
CA PRO A 360 7.46 -13.31 -0.35
C PRO A 360 8.26 -13.69 0.89
N GLY A 361 9.50 -13.20 1.03
CA GLY A 361 10.31 -13.41 2.22
C GLY A 361 10.19 -12.30 3.26
N TRP A 362 9.56 -11.17 2.93
CA TRP A 362 9.48 -10.04 3.86
C TRP A 362 8.57 -10.38 5.06
N SER A 363 9.12 -10.26 6.27
CA SER A 363 8.42 -10.60 7.51
C SER A 363 8.88 -9.71 8.65
N MET A 364 8.08 -9.63 9.72
CA MET A 364 8.44 -8.87 10.93
C MET A 364 9.48 -9.56 11.83
N LYS A 365 10.10 -10.66 11.40
CA LYS A 365 11.14 -11.34 12.19
C LYS A 365 12.31 -10.42 12.53
N TRP A 366 12.56 -9.38 11.74
CA TRP A 366 13.55 -8.34 12.06
C TRP A 366 13.33 -7.69 13.45
N ALA A 367 12.08 -7.60 13.91
CA ALA A 367 11.73 -6.92 15.16
C ALA A 367 12.21 -7.67 16.41
N VAL A 368 12.39 -8.99 16.31
CA VAL A 368 12.81 -9.84 17.44
C VAL A 368 14.33 -10.10 17.46
N LEU A 369 15.08 -9.51 16.53
CA LEU A 369 16.53 -9.68 16.45
C LEU A 369 17.25 -8.67 17.36
N GLY A 370 18.37 -9.09 17.91
CA GLY A 370 19.25 -8.25 18.70
C GLY A 370 20.42 -9.07 19.26
N ASP A 371 21.08 -8.51 20.26
CA ASP A 371 22.24 -9.10 20.93
C ASP A 371 21.98 -9.42 22.42
N LYS A 372 20.71 -9.42 22.85
CA LYS A 372 20.38 -9.90 24.20
C LYS A 372 20.57 -11.42 24.31
N THR A 373 20.89 -11.85 25.51
CA THR A 373 20.87 -13.26 25.90
C THR A 373 19.52 -13.62 26.54
N GLY A 374 18.91 -14.75 26.17
CA GLY A 374 17.68 -15.24 26.80
C GLY A 374 16.63 -15.76 25.83
N ALA A 375 15.38 -15.95 26.28
CA ALA A 375 14.28 -16.43 25.44
C ALA A 375 14.08 -15.55 24.18
N THR A 376 14.16 -14.22 24.35
CA THR A 376 14.31 -13.24 23.27
C THR A 376 15.76 -12.81 23.11
N THR A 377 16.16 -12.44 21.89
CA THR A 377 17.41 -11.70 21.61
C THR A 377 17.16 -10.22 21.34
N ALA A 378 15.89 -9.80 21.25
CA ALA A 378 15.48 -8.49 20.77
C ALA A 378 15.94 -7.34 21.68
N THR A 379 16.60 -6.34 21.09
CA THR A 379 16.82 -5.04 21.75
C THR A 379 15.67 -4.07 21.52
N PHE A 380 14.84 -4.35 20.52
CA PHE A 380 13.69 -3.53 20.18
C PHE A 380 12.69 -3.49 21.34
N SER A 381 12.22 -2.29 21.64
CA SER A 381 11.24 -2.05 22.69
C SER A 381 9.92 -2.76 22.36
N TYR A 382 9.15 -3.13 23.40
CA TYR A 382 7.81 -3.76 23.30
C TYR A 382 7.75 -5.22 22.82
N ILE A 383 8.89 -5.85 22.49
CA ILE A 383 8.95 -7.30 22.27
C ILE A 383 8.84 -8.04 23.60
N THR A 384 9.57 -7.56 24.60
CA THR A 384 9.48 -8.01 25.99
C THR A 384 9.16 -6.83 26.88
N GLY A 385 8.23 -7.01 27.82
CA GLY A 385 7.83 -5.94 28.72
C GLY A 385 6.73 -6.35 29.68
N THR A 386 6.41 -5.44 30.58
CA THR A 386 5.32 -5.60 31.54
C THR A 386 4.03 -5.04 30.93
N GLU A 387 2.97 -5.85 30.89
CA GLU A 387 1.68 -5.50 30.30
C GLU A 387 0.54 -5.68 31.31
N PRO A 388 -0.50 -4.82 31.29
CA PRO A 388 -1.69 -5.04 32.09
C PRO A 388 -2.40 -6.32 31.66
N GLY A 389 -2.79 -7.14 32.64
CA GLY A 389 -3.61 -8.31 32.40
C GLY A 389 -5.02 -7.94 31.91
N PRO A 390 -5.72 -8.88 31.26
CA PRO A 390 -7.07 -8.66 30.76
C PRO A 390 -8.06 -8.42 31.91
N SER A 391 -9.25 -7.92 31.60
CA SER A 391 -10.28 -7.59 32.61
C SER A 391 -10.64 -8.76 33.54
N TRP A 392 -10.50 -10.00 33.08
CA TRP A 392 -10.74 -11.23 33.84
C TRP A 392 -9.52 -11.76 34.60
N MET A 393 -8.33 -11.16 34.43
CA MET A 393 -7.11 -11.49 35.17
C MET A 393 -6.29 -10.21 35.41
N SER A 394 -6.68 -9.46 36.43
CA SER A 394 -6.07 -8.17 36.78
C SER A 394 -4.60 -8.29 37.21
N GLY A 395 -3.87 -7.18 37.11
CA GLY A 395 -2.46 -7.06 37.49
C GLY A 395 -1.53 -7.14 36.29
N SER A 396 -0.32 -6.63 36.41
CA SER A 396 0.63 -6.63 35.30
C SER A 396 1.45 -7.92 35.24
N LYS A 397 1.76 -8.40 34.04
CA LYS A 397 2.58 -9.58 33.80
C LYS A 397 3.72 -9.24 32.84
N ASN A 398 4.85 -9.90 33.02
CA ASN A 398 5.91 -9.87 32.02
C ASN A 398 5.49 -10.75 30.85
N VAL A 399 5.41 -10.16 29.67
CA VAL A 399 5.02 -10.80 28.42
C VAL A 399 6.23 -10.78 27.49
N ASP A 400 6.49 -11.93 26.88
CA ASP A 400 7.45 -12.07 25.78
C ASP A 400 6.68 -12.42 24.51
N LYS A 401 6.65 -11.47 23.56
CA LYS A 401 5.95 -11.61 22.28
C LYS A 401 6.82 -12.22 21.19
N THR A 402 8.06 -12.62 21.50
CA THR A 402 9.02 -13.13 20.52
C THR A 402 8.41 -14.24 19.69
N ALA A 403 7.76 -15.22 20.31
CA ALA A 403 7.17 -16.33 19.59
C ALA A 403 6.02 -15.92 18.67
N LEU A 404 5.15 -15.02 19.15
CA LEU A 404 4.05 -14.50 18.36
C LEU A 404 4.58 -13.80 17.10
N ILE A 405 5.50 -12.84 17.27
CA ILE A 405 6.05 -12.06 16.17
C ILE A 405 6.89 -12.92 15.22
N TYR A 406 7.69 -13.85 15.74
CA TYR A 406 8.55 -14.71 14.93
C TYR A 406 7.74 -15.64 14.02
N HIS A 407 6.57 -16.10 14.48
CA HIS A 407 5.70 -16.98 13.71
C HIS A 407 4.64 -16.25 12.87
N MET A 408 4.65 -14.91 12.84
CA MET A 408 3.82 -14.18 11.90
C MET A 408 4.23 -14.52 10.46
N PRO A 409 3.28 -14.92 9.60
CA PRO A 409 3.58 -15.23 8.20
C PRO A 409 4.24 -14.05 7.49
N ALA A 410 5.10 -14.33 6.51
CA ALA A 410 5.58 -13.29 5.61
C ALA A 410 4.40 -12.57 4.93
N GLY A 411 4.51 -11.26 4.75
CA GLY A 411 3.42 -10.39 4.27
C GLY A 411 2.34 -10.06 5.31
N ALA A 412 2.28 -10.75 6.46
CA ALA A 412 1.44 -10.32 7.57
C ALA A 412 2.07 -9.06 8.21
N ALA A 413 1.29 -7.98 8.31
CA ALA A 413 1.67 -6.62 8.75
C ALA A 413 2.14 -5.61 7.67
N GLU A 414 2.03 -5.90 6.37
CA GLU A 414 2.01 -4.81 5.35
C GLU A 414 0.74 -3.93 5.47
N ALA A 415 -0.30 -4.45 6.13
CA ALA A 415 -1.56 -3.78 6.37
C ALA A 415 -1.91 -3.83 7.87
N THR A 416 -1.37 -2.91 8.66
CA THR A 416 -1.93 -2.55 9.98
C THR A 416 -1.76 -1.06 10.21
#